data_AF-A0A6P5EVE7-F1
#
_entry.id   AF-A0A6P5EVE7-F1
#
_cell.length_a   1.000
_cell.length_b   1.000
_cell.length_c   1.000
_cell.angle_alpha   90.00
_cell.angle_beta   90.00
_cell.angle_gamma   90.00
#
_symmetry.space_group_name_H-M   'P 1'
#
loop_
_entity.id
_entity.type
_entity.pdbx_description
1 polymer ?
#
loop_
_entity_poly.entity_id
_entity_poly.type
_entity_poly.pdbx_seq_one_letter_code
_entity_poly.pdbx_strand_id
1 'polypeptide(L)'
;MATRPVSSPTPTKAAPLAPSRAFPRRTPRPSFTLIRASQSMESRNDRVFKELGLYSLKKKIEDAVSRAEMIAPTALELEEARRIRQEEVLHEYNLWDDLTRSNESLAALADAIKVVDDLKDLRYKAEEAKLITQLADMDIINHQLFKQAYKASLDVSKFLDRYEMSKLLNGPYDKEGACVTIQAGSEAIASEVWAEKILCMYARWAEKHGFMGRVVEKYPFKGGGVRLATIEFESEYMYGYLLGERGTHRMVCNSLDGSGVDEQRVDKTEVCRHAQPELM
;
A
#
# COMPACT_ATOMS: atom_id res chain seq x y z
N MET A 1 80.51 -18.47 59.54
CA MET A 1 81.51 -18.60 58.46
C MET A 1 81.18 -17.58 57.39
N ALA A 2 82.14 -16.71 57.10
CA ALA A 2 82.02 -15.54 56.25
C ALA A 2 82.19 -15.88 54.77
N THR A 3 81.52 -15.15 53.87
CA THR A 3 82.11 -14.67 52.60
C THR A 3 81.33 -13.49 52.01
N ARG A 4 82.00 -12.34 52.08
CA ARG A 4 82.12 -11.19 51.13
C ARG A 4 80.90 -10.66 50.33
N PRO A 5 80.71 -9.31 50.31
CA PRO A 5 79.81 -8.61 49.40
C PRO A 5 80.51 -8.25 48.08
N VAL A 6 79.78 -7.80 47.04
CA VAL A 6 80.19 -6.75 46.07
C VAL A 6 79.07 -6.43 45.04
N SER A 7 78.81 -5.12 44.93
CA SER A 7 78.30 -4.28 43.82
C SER A 7 77.00 -4.59 43.06
N SER A 8 76.11 -3.59 43.10
CA SER A 8 75.10 -3.26 42.09
C SER A 8 75.69 -2.90 40.73
N PRO A 9 74.92 -3.05 39.64
CA PRO A 9 74.48 -1.85 38.92
C PRO A 9 72.99 -1.90 38.50
N THR A 10 72.34 -0.75 38.51
CA THR A 10 71.05 -0.45 37.84
C THR A 10 71.26 -0.24 36.33
N PRO A 11 70.24 0.06 35.49
CA PRO A 11 68.81 -0.26 35.50
C PRO A 11 68.34 -0.89 34.16
N THR A 12 67.25 -1.66 34.16
CA THR A 12 66.48 -1.90 32.91
C THR A 12 64.99 -1.71 33.19
N LYS A 13 64.45 -0.60 32.65
CA LYS A 13 63.02 -0.30 32.61
C LYS A 13 62.27 -1.47 31.95
N ALA A 14 61.41 -2.15 32.70
CA ALA A 14 60.43 -3.06 32.15
C ALA A 14 59.44 -2.29 31.27
N ALA A 15 59.20 -2.80 30.06
CA ALA A 15 58.22 -2.25 29.14
C ALA A 15 56.78 -2.37 29.72
N PRO A 16 55.91 -1.37 29.54
CA PRO A 16 54.52 -1.49 29.95
C PRO A 16 53.78 -2.48 29.03
N LEU A 17 53.13 -3.47 29.64
CA LEU A 17 52.24 -4.43 29.01
C LEU A 17 51.12 -3.68 28.26
N ALA A 18 50.92 -4.03 26.99
CA ALA A 18 49.84 -3.50 26.17
C ALA A 18 48.46 -3.90 26.76
N PRO A 19 47.46 -3.01 26.76
CA PRO A 19 46.13 -3.35 27.25
C PRO A 19 45.44 -4.33 26.29
N SER A 20 44.87 -5.40 26.85
CA SER A 20 44.05 -6.38 26.15
C SER A 20 42.88 -5.71 25.43
N ARG A 21 42.77 -5.90 24.11
CA ARG A 21 41.61 -5.50 23.32
C ARG A 21 40.34 -6.11 23.90
N ALA A 22 39.52 -5.28 24.54
CA ALA A 22 38.15 -5.62 24.87
C ALA A 22 37.33 -5.70 23.57
N PHE A 23 36.80 -6.88 23.26
CA PHE A 23 35.82 -7.05 22.19
C PHE A 23 34.48 -6.45 22.65
N PRO A 24 33.83 -5.58 21.86
CA PRO A 24 32.52 -5.07 22.25
C PRO A 24 31.47 -6.21 22.15
N ARG A 25 30.77 -6.45 23.26
CA ARG A 25 29.59 -7.33 23.31
C ARG A 25 28.54 -6.79 22.34
N ARG A 26 28.26 -7.53 21.26
CA ARG A 26 27.08 -7.29 20.40
C ARG A 26 25.83 -7.64 21.20
N THR A 27 25.03 -6.63 21.53
CA THR A 27 23.63 -6.85 21.91
C THR A 27 22.83 -7.25 20.68
N PRO A 28 21.92 -8.24 20.76
CA PRO A 28 21.06 -8.58 19.64
C PRO A 28 20.06 -7.43 19.42
N ARG A 29 20.09 -6.83 18.22
CA ARG A 29 19.06 -5.88 17.80
C ARG A 29 17.73 -6.63 17.61
N PRO A 30 16.59 -6.09 18.05
CA PRO A 30 15.30 -6.65 17.67
C PRO A 30 15.17 -6.57 16.15
N SER A 31 14.91 -7.72 15.53
CA SER A 31 14.66 -7.88 14.11
C SER A 31 13.30 -7.27 13.75
N PHE A 32 13.25 -5.94 13.68
CA PHE A 32 12.24 -5.26 12.91
C PHE A 32 12.63 -5.40 11.45
N THR A 33 11.95 -6.27 10.73
CA THR A 33 11.94 -6.28 9.26
C THR A 33 11.24 -5.01 8.79
N LEU A 34 11.98 -3.90 8.81
CA LEU A 34 11.66 -2.75 7.99
C LEU A 34 11.98 -3.15 6.55
N ILE A 35 10.96 -3.59 5.83
CA ILE A 35 11.05 -3.94 4.42
C ILE A 35 11.34 -2.65 3.66
N ARG A 36 12.61 -2.46 3.33
CA ARG A 36 13.06 -1.33 2.52
C ARG A 36 12.55 -1.56 1.10
N ALA A 37 11.67 -0.70 0.62
CA ALA A 37 11.26 -0.66 -0.78
C ALA A 37 12.51 -0.41 -1.65
N SER A 38 13.08 -1.48 -2.22
CA SER A 38 14.19 -1.37 -3.17
C SER A 38 13.69 -1.72 -4.57
N GLN A 39 13.10 -0.73 -5.22
CA GLN A 39 13.15 -0.49 -6.67
C GLN A 39 12.51 0.86 -6.95
N SER A 40 13.31 1.82 -7.43
CA SER A 40 12.81 3.11 -7.91
C SER A 40 11.80 2.86 -9.04
N MET A 41 10.59 3.40 -8.90
CA MET A 41 9.52 3.31 -9.91
C MET A 41 9.97 3.75 -11.31
N GLU A 42 11.00 4.59 -11.38
CA GLU A 42 11.55 5.18 -12.60
C GLU A 42 12.17 4.12 -13.54
N SER A 43 12.86 3.10 -13.00
CA SER A 43 13.50 2.07 -13.82
C SER A 43 12.53 1.07 -14.44
N ARG A 44 11.33 0.93 -13.87
CA ARG A 44 10.29 0.03 -14.38
C ARG A 44 9.60 0.64 -15.61
N ASN A 45 9.37 1.95 -15.59
CA ASN A 45 8.75 2.65 -16.71
C ASN A 45 9.64 2.67 -17.97
N ASP A 46 10.97 2.70 -17.81
CA ASP A 46 11.92 2.67 -18.93
C ASP A 46 11.97 1.33 -19.67
N ARG A 47 11.74 0.23 -18.97
CA ARG A 47 11.63 -1.11 -19.60
C ARG A 47 10.33 -1.25 -20.37
N VAL A 48 9.23 -0.80 -19.76
CA VAL A 48 7.89 -0.77 -20.39
C VAL A 48 7.90 0.07 -21.67
N PHE A 49 8.64 1.18 -21.68
CA PHE A 49 8.81 2.04 -22.86
C PHE A 49 9.60 1.39 -24.01
N LYS A 50 10.55 0.51 -23.69
CA LYS A 50 11.33 -0.24 -24.70
C LYS A 50 10.59 -1.46 -25.23
N GLU A 51 9.72 -2.05 -24.42
CA GLU A 51 8.92 -3.23 -24.77
C GLU A 51 7.65 -2.88 -25.55
N LEU A 52 7.05 -1.70 -25.29
CA LEU A 52 5.86 -1.24 -26.01
C LEU A 52 6.25 -0.38 -27.21
N GLY A 53 5.71 -0.72 -28.39
CA GLY A 53 5.83 0.14 -29.57
C GLY A 53 5.20 1.52 -29.33
N LEU A 54 5.70 2.53 -30.03
CA LEU A 54 5.27 3.93 -29.93
C LEU A 54 3.76 4.09 -30.16
N TYR A 55 3.20 3.29 -31.08
CA TYR A 55 1.76 3.19 -31.33
C TYR A 55 0.97 2.72 -30.10
N SER A 56 1.42 1.68 -29.40
CA SER A 56 0.74 1.15 -28.21
C SER A 56 0.74 2.14 -27.05
N LEU A 57 1.83 2.90 -26.89
CA LEU A 57 1.93 3.94 -25.88
C LEU A 57 1.02 5.12 -26.20
N LYS A 58 1.02 5.57 -27.47
CA LYS A 58 0.12 6.62 -27.95
C LYS A 58 -1.34 6.24 -27.68
N LYS A 59 -1.74 5.03 -28.07
CA LYS A 59 -3.09 4.53 -27.82
C LYS A 59 -3.47 4.56 -26.33
N LYS A 60 -2.56 4.16 -25.43
CA LYS A 60 -2.83 4.22 -23.97
C LYS A 60 -3.01 5.66 -23.47
N ILE A 61 -2.28 6.62 -24.03
CA ILE A 61 -2.45 8.04 -23.69
C ILE A 61 -3.80 8.53 -24.19
N GLU A 62 -4.14 8.23 -25.44
CA GLU A 62 -5.44 8.58 -26.05
C GLU A 62 -6.61 7.98 -25.25
N ASP A 63 -6.57 6.70 -24.92
CA ASP A 63 -7.61 6.02 -24.14
C ASP A 63 -7.80 6.70 -22.77
N ALA A 64 -6.70 7.04 -22.08
CA ALA A 64 -6.76 7.73 -20.79
C ALA A 64 -7.31 9.15 -20.89
N VAL A 65 -6.91 9.90 -21.92
CA VAL A 65 -7.40 11.26 -22.19
C VAL A 65 -8.89 11.23 -22.55
N SER A 66 -9.31 10.36 -23.45
CA SER A 66 -10.73 10.22 -23.82
C SER A 66 -11.59 9.86 -22.62
N ARG A 67 -11.12 8.96 -21.74
CA ARG A 67 -11.84 8.65 -20.50
C ARG A 67 -11.94 9.86 -19.56
N ALA A 68 -10.85 10.62 -19.41
CA ALA A 68 -10.84 11.84 -18.61
C ALA A 68 -11.81 12.90 -19.17
N GLU A 69 -11.83 13.11 -20.48
CA GLU A 69 -12.72 14.07 -21.14
C GLU A 69 -14.21 13.73 -20.94
N MET A 70 -14.54 12.44 -20.92
CA MET A 70 -15.92 11.98 -20.71
C MET A 70 -16.39 12.10 -19.25
N ILE A 71 -15.52 11.79 -18.28
CA ILE A 71 -15.91 11.60 -16.88
C ILE A 71 -15.60 12.84 -16.02
N ALA A 72 -14.45 13.47 -16.23
CA ALA A 72 -13.98 14.59 -15.40
C ALA A 72 -14.92 15.81 -15.37
N PRO A 73 -15.55 16.27 -16.47
CA PRO A 73 -16.43 17.44 -16.41
C PRO A 73 -17.68 17.17 -15.57
N THR A 74 -18.37 16.06 -15.81
CA THR A 74 -19.55 15.64 -15.04
C THR A 74 -19.20 15.42 -13.57
N ALA A 75 -18.05 14.78 -13.29
CA ALA A 75 -17.56 14.59 -11.94
C ALA A 75 -17.29 15.92 -11.23
N LEU A 76 -16.65 16.87 -11.92
CA LEU A 76 -16.32 18.18 -11.38
C LEU A 76 -17.57 18.98 -11.00
N GLU A 77 -18.57 19.02 -11.88
CA GLU A 77 -19.84 19.70 -11.61
C GLU A 77 -20.55 19.14 -10.37
N LEU A 78 -20.56 17.80 -10.22
CA LEU A 78 -21.17 17.14 -9.06
C LEU A 78 -20.45 17.44 -7.75
N GLU A 79 -19.11 17.43 -7.76
CA GLU A 79 -18.31 17.72 -6.56
C GLU A 79 -18.31 19.20 -6.21
N GLU A 80 -18.34 20.11 -7.19
CA GLU A 80 -18.50 21.54 -6.94
C GLU A 80 -19.88 21.85 -6.32
N ALA A 81 -20.95 21.23 -6.83
CA ALA A 81 -22.28 21.34 -6.22
C ALA A 81 -22.32 20.76 -4.79
N ARG A 82 -21.57 19.68 -4.54
CA ARG A 82 -21.44 19.11 -3.19
C ARG A 82 -20.69 20.04 -2.24
N ARG A 83 -19.59 20.65 -2.69
CA ARG A 83 -18.82 21.64 -1.92
C ARG A 83 -19.71 22.83 -1.54
N ILE A 84 -20.43 23.40 -2.50
CA ILE A 84 -21.32 24.55 -2.27
C ILE A 84 -22.39 24.22 -1.22
N ARG A 85 -23.03 23.04 -1.31
CA ARG A 85 -24.00 22.60 -0.28
C ARG A 85 -23.39 22.51 1.12
N GLN A 86 -22.14 22.08 1.24
CA GLN A 86 -21.46 22.03 2.54
C GLN A 86 -21.11 23.42 3.06
N GLU A 87 -20.70 24.34 2.18
CA GLU A 87 -20.47 25.75 2.52
C GLU A 87 -21.76 26.40 3.03
N GLU A 88 -22.89 26.19 2.35
CA GLU A 88 -24.21 26.68 2.78
C GLU A 88 -24.59 26.19 4.18
N VAL A 89 -24.42 24.89 4.46
CA VAL A 89 -24.69 24.31 5.80
C VAL A 89 -23.80 24.95 6.87
N LEU A 90 -22.52 25.22 6.57
CA LEU A 90 -21.62 25.89 7.49
C LEU A 90 -21.96 27.37 7.70
N HIS A 91 -22.55 28.03 6.69
CA HIS A 91 -23.04 29.41 6.83
C HIS A 91 -24.27 29.51 7.75
N GLU A 92 -25.15 28.51 7.73
CA GLU A 92 -26.36 28.48 8.55
C GLU A 92 -26.10 27.99 9.99
N TYR A 93 -25.00 27.28 10.21
CA TYR A 93 -24.71 26.61 11.49
C TYR A 93 -23.74 27.38 12.39
N ASN A 94 -24.08 27.47 13.69
CA ASN A 94 -23.18 28.01 14.71
C ASN A 94 -22.16 26.94 15.15
N LEU A 95 -20.94 27.02 14.62
CA LEU A 95 -19.83 26.09 14.90
C LEU A 95 -19.44 25.94 16.39
N TRP A 96 -19.93 26.82 17.25
CA TRP A 96 -19.60 26.81 18.68
C TRP A 96 -20.56 25.96 19.52
N ASP A 97 -21.68 25.50 18.96
CA ASP A 97 -22.69 24.74 19.70
C ASP A 97 -22.28 23.27 19.91
N ASP A 98 -21.62 22.66 18.94
CA ASP A 98 -21.11 21.29 19.02
C ASP A 98 -19.74 21.16 18.32
N LEU A 99 -18.70 20.98 19.11
CA LEU A 99 -17.33 20.91 18.63
C LEU A 99 -17.08 19.64 17.79
N THR A 100 -17.72 18.51 18.10
CA THR A 100 -17.50 17.26 17.37
C THR A 100 -18.09 17.34 15.98
N ARG A 101 -19.36 17.74 15.87
CA ARG A 101 -20.04 17.96 14.59
C ARG A 101 -19.37 19.04 13.75
N SER A 102 -18.90 20.11 14.37
CA SER A 102 -18.19 21.17 13.65
C SER A 102 -16.90 20.67 13.01
N ASN A 103 -16.13 19.86 13.75
CA ASN A 103 -14.92 19.24 13.21
C ASN A 103 -15.24 18.27 12.07
N GLU A 104 -16.30 17.47 12.19
CA GLU A 104 -16.76 16.57 11.13
C GLU A 104 -17.20 17.32 9.86
N SER A 105 -17.98 18.39 10.00
CA SER A 105 -18.43 19.21 8.87
C SER A 105 -17.26 19.93 8.19
N LEU A 106 -16.30 20.46 8.96
CA LEU A 106 -15.10 21.09 8.42
C LEU A 106 -14.20 20.07 7.69
N ALA A 107 -14.03 18.87 8.25
CA ALA A 107 -13.31 17.79 7.59
C ALA A 107 -13.98 17.40 6.27
N ALA A 108 -15.31 17.25 6.28
CA ALA A 108 -16.07 16.91 5.09
C ALA A 108 -16.01 17.98 3.99
N LEU A 109 -15.94 19.27 4.35
CA LEU A 109 -15.72 20.37 3.40
C LEU A 109 -14.28 20.34 2.85
N ALA A 110 -13.29 20.18 3.73
CA ALA A 110 -11.89 20.09 3.32
C ALA A 110 -11.67 18.95 2.32
N ASP A 111 -12.32 17.80 2.52
CA ASP A 111 -12.25 16.67 1.59
C ASP A 111 -12.94 16.96 0.26
N ALA A 112 -14.09 17.65 0.25
CA ALA A 112 -14.73 18.06 -0.99
C ALA A 112 -13.87 19.06 -1.79
N ILE A 113 -13.22 20.01 -1.11
CA ILE A 113 -12.28 20.95 -1.74
C ILE A 113 -11.11 20.19 -2.39
N LYS A 114 -10.47 19.27 -1.66
CA LYS A 114 -9.39 18.44 -2.20
C LYS A 114 -9.81 17.68 -3.46
N VAL A 115 -10.98 17.04 -3.44
CA VAL A 115 -11.48 16.28 -4.60
C VAL A 115 -11.71 17.19 -5.80
N VAL A 116 -12.27 18.38 -5.60
CA VAL A 116 -12.46 19.37 -6.67
C VAL A 116 -11.12 19.83 -7.26
N ASP A 117 -10.14 20.12 -6.40
CA ASP A 117 -8.80 20.54 -6.83
C ASP A 117 -8.09 19.41 -7.59
N ASP A 118 -8.16 18.18 -7.09
CA ASP A 118 -7.58 17.01 -7.76
C ASP A 118 -8.23 16.76 -9.14
N LEU A 119 -9.54 16.96 -9.27
CA LEU A 119 -10.25 16.85 -10.56
C LEU A 119 -9.84 17.95 -11.55
N LYS A 120 -9.58 19.18 -11.06
CA LYS A 120 -9.04 20.27 -11.88
C LYS A 120 -7.63 19.96 -12.36
N ASP A 121 -6.77 19.48 -11.47
CA ASP A 121 -5.43 19.03 -11.79
C ASP A 121 -5.42 17.88 -12.79
N LEU A 122 -6.37 16.95 -12.66
CA LEU A 122 -6.53 15.84 -13.60
C LEU A 122 -6.87 16.34 -15.01
N ARG A 123 -7.81 17.29 -15.12
CA ARG A 123 -8.17 17.89 -16.41
C ARG A 123 -6.96 18.57 -17.05
N TYR A 124 -6.20 19.33 -16.27
CA TYR A 124 -4.97 19.96 -16.74
C TYR A 124 -3.96 18.94 -17.28
N LYS A 125 -3.71 17.85 -16.52
CA LYS A 125 -2.79 16.77 -16.95
C LYS A 125 -3.28 16.04 -18.20
N ALA A 126 -4.60 15.84 -18.34
CA ALA A 126 -5.18 15.21 -19.52
C ALA A 126 -5.04 16.11 -20.77
N GLU A 127 -5.30 17.41 -20.62
CA GLU A 127 -5.11 18.41 -21.69
C GLU A 127 -3.63 18.50 -22.10
N GLU A 128 -2.70 18.55 -21.14
CA GLU A 128 -1.25 18.52 -21.41
C GLU A 128 -0.85 17.26 -22.19
N ALA A 129 -1.29 16.08 -21.74
CA ALA A 129 -0.98 14.81 -22.41
C ALA A 129 -1.56 14.75 -23.84
N LYS A 130 -2.74 15.33 -24.06
CA LYS A 130 -3.36 15.47 -25.38
C LYS A 130 -2.53 16.36 -26.30
N LEU A 131 -2.12 17.54 -25.84
CA LEU A 131 -1.30 18.47 -26.61
C LEU A 131 0.05 17.85 -26.97
N ILE A 132 0.70 17.17 -26.03
CA ILE A 132 1.97 16.47 -26.30
C ILE A 132 1.78 15.38 -27.38
N THR A 133 0.65 14.66 -27.35
CA THR A 133 0.36 13.63 -28.36
C THR A 133 0.13 14.23 -29.74
N GLN A 134 -0.60 15.35 -29.84
CA GLN A 134 -0.82 16.06 -31.10
C GLN A 134 0.47 16.64 -31.69
N LEU A 135 1.36 17.16 -30.83
CA LEU A 135 2.67 17.64 -31.24
C LEU A 135 3.60 16.50 -31.68
N ALA A 136 3.46 15.30 -31.10
CA ALA A 136 4.21 14.11 -31.50
C ALA A 136 3.90 13.71 -32.96
N ASP A 137 2.65 13.86 -33.37
CA ASP A 137 2.17 13.53 -34.73
C ASP A 137 2.72 14.46 -35.81
N MET A 138 3.20 15.64 -35.43
CA MET A 138 3.81 16.60 -36.35
C MET A 138 5.32 16.33 -36.55
N ASP A 139 5.85 15.21 -36.03
CA ASP A 139 7.28 14.85 -36.01
C ASP A 139 8.19 15.87 -35.31
N ILE A 140 7.63 16.67 -34.39
CA ILE A 140 8.34 17.78 -33.70
C ILE A 140 9.00 17.31 -32.38
N ILE A 141 8.81 16.05 -31.93
CA ILE A 141 9.04 15.70 -30.52
C ILE A 141 10.33 14.92 -30.18
N ASN A 142 10.98 15.44 -29.14
CA ASN A 142 11.95 14.82 -28.23
C ASN A 142 11.35 13.69 -27.38
N HIS A 143 11.94 12.49 -27.44
CA HIS A 143 11.55 11.28 -26.69
C HIS A 143 11.16 11.51 -25.21
N GLN A 144 11.78 12.50 -24.55
CA GLN A 144 11.53 12.87 -23.16
C GLN A 144 10.11 13.41 -22.89
N LEU A 145 9.57 14.26 -23.78
CA LEU A 145 8.23 14.84 -23.61
C LEU A 145 7.15 13.76 -23.71
N PHE A 146 7.33 12.80 -24.61
CA PHE A 146 6.40 11.69 -24.76
C PHE A 146 6.41 10.76 -23.52
N LYS A 147 7.57 10.58 -22.89
CA LYS A 147 7.68 9.87 -21.61
C LYS A 147 6.92 10.59 -20.49
N GLN A 148 6.97 11.92 -20.46
CA GLN A 148 6.18 12.74 -19.53
C GLN A 148 4.67 12.56 -19.76
N ALA A 149 4.20 12.66 -21.01
CA ALA A 149 2.79 12.44 -21.34
C ALA A 149 2.29 11.03 -20.95
N TYR A 150 3.12 10.00 -21.17
CA TYR A 150 2.78 8.65 -20.73
C TYR A 150 2.71 8.50 -19.21
N LYS A 151 3.61 9.15 -18.46
CA LYS A 151 3.54 9.14 -17.00
C LYS A 151 2.27 9.86 -16.51
N ALA A 152 1.97 11.02 -17.09
CA ALA A 152 0.76 11.77 -16.80
C ALA A 152 -0.50 10.93 -17.09
N SER A 153 -0.57 10.23 -18.22
CA SER A 153 -1.72 9.38 -18.56
C SER A 153 -1.91 8.21 -17.60
N LEU A 154 -0.82 7.60 -17.10
CA LEU A 154 -0.90 6.59 -16.05
C LEU A 154 -1.44 7.16 -14.73
N ASP A 155 -1.03 8.37 -14.37
CA ASP A 155 -1.47 9.02 -13.13
C ASP A 155 -2.94 9.46 -13.24
N VAL A 156 -3.36 10.01 -14.38
CA VAL A 156 -4.77 10.32 -14.71
C VAL A 156 -5.63 9.05 -14.61
N SER A 157 -5.18 7.96 -15.24
CA SER A 157 -5.90 6.69 -15.24
C SER A 157 -6.10 6.15 -13.83
N LYS A 158 -5.03 6.12 -13.02
CA LYS A 158 -5.10 5.66 -11.62
C LYS A 158 -6.01 6.53 -10.75
N PHE A 159 -6.01 7.84 -10.97
CA PHE A 159 -6.89 8.74 -10.22
C PHE A 159 -8.35 8.48 -10.59
N LEU A 160 -8.67 8.39 -11.89
CA LEU A 160 -10.04 8.08 -12.34
C LEU A 160 -10.53 6.75 -11.75
N ASP A 161 -9.70 5.71 -11.77
CA ASP A 161 -10.06 4.41 -11.19
C ASP A 161 -10.40 4.52 -9.70
N ARG A 162 -9.62 5.30 -8.93
CA ARG A 162 -9.88 5.55 -7.51
C ARG A 162 -11.13 6.38 -7.29
N TYR A 163 -11.31 7.43 -8.09
CA TYR A 163 -12.47 8.31 -8.01
C TYR A 163 -13.77 7.54 -8.32
N GLU A 164 -13.82 6.80 -9.42
CA GLU A 164 -14.94 5.94 -9.80
C GLU A 164 -15.25 4.94 -8.69
N MET A 165 -14.22 4.26 -8.17
CA MET A 165 -14.39 3.32 -7.06
C MET A 165 -14.98 4.02 -5.81
N SER A 166 -14.51 5.22 -5.47
CA SER A 166 -15.05 5.99 -4.33
C SER A 166 -16.53 6.34 -4.49
N LYS A 167 -17.03 6.43 -5.74
CA LYS A 167 -18.45 6.66 -6.03
C LYS A 167 -19.28 5.40 -5.97
N LEU A 168 -18.69 4.25 -6.29
CA LEU A 168 -19.33 2.94 -6.13
C LEU A 168 -19.44 2.55 -4.64
N LEU A 169 -18.43 2.91 -3.84
CA LEU A 169 -18.35 2.65 -2.40
C LEU A 169 -19.12 3.70 -1.60
N ASN A 170 -20.45 3.59 -1.59
CA ASN A 170 -21.36 4.49 -0.88
C ASN A 170 -22.02 3.88 0.38
N GLY A 171 -21.57 2.69 0.79
CA GLY A 171 -22.05 2.02 1.99
C GLY A 171 -21.69 2.80 3.27
N PRO A 172 -22.47 2.61 4.36
CA PRO A 172 -22.29 3.35 5.61
C PRO A 172 -20.92 3.14 6.25
N TYR A 173 -20.31 1.96 6.06
CA TYR A 173 -19.02 1.59 6.63
C TYR A 173 -17.92 1.51 5.59
N ASP A 174 -18.19 1.83 4.33
CA ASP A 174 -17.24 1.58 3.24
C ASP A 174 -15.95 2.36 3.42
N LYS A 175 -16.04 3.57 3.99
CA LYS A 175 -14.91 4.46 4.28
C LYS A 175 -14.00 3.96 5.40
N GLU A 176 -14.48 3.04 6.24
CA GLU A 176 -13.74 2.56 7.40
C GLU A 176 -12.61 1.60 7.01
N GLY A 177 -11.68 1.41 7.95
CA GLY A 177 -10.69 0.35 7.87
C GLY A 177 -11.34 -1.04 7.87
N ALA A 178 -10.58 -2.05 7.47
CA ALA A 178 -11.05 -3.43 7.43
C ALA A 178 -10.22 -4.33 8.34
N CYS A 179 -10.87 -5.31 8.95
CA CYS A 179 -10.22 -6.42 9.63
C CYS A 179 -10.57 -7.71 8.88
N VAL A 180 -9.56 -8.40 8.36
CA VAL A 180 -9.71 -9.64 7.60
C VAL A 180 -9.22 -10.79 8.45
N THR A 181 -10.12 -11.73 8.73
CA THR A 181 -9.82 -12.97 9.45
C THR A 181 -9.85 -14.13 8.48
N ILE A 182 -8.74 -14.86 8.40
CA ILE A 182 -8.55 -16.01 7.52
C ILE A 182 -8.48 -17.24 8.41
N GLN A 183 -9.41 -18.17 8.21
CA GLN A 183 -9.49 -19.42 8.96
C GLN A 183 -9.39 -20.62 8.01
N ALA A 184 -8.53 -21.59 8.34
CA ALA A 184 -8.49 -22.85 7.62
C ALA A 184 -9.83 -23.61 7.78
N GLY A 185 -10.41 -24.05 6.67
CA GLY A 185 -11.74 -24.69 6.65
C GLY A 185 -11.75 -26.13 7.18
N SER A 186 -10.57 -26.75 7.29
CA SER A 186 -10.39 -28.08 7.90
C SER A 186 -9.02 -28.19 8.58
N GLU A 187 -8.89 -29.11 9.54
CA GLU A 187 -7.63 -29.39 10.25
C GLU A 187 -6.62 -30.21 9.41
N ALA A 188 -6.73 -30.16 8.08
CA ALA A 188 -5.76 -30.77 7.19
C ALA A 188 -4.58 -29.81 6.97
N ILE A 189 -3.35 -30.33 6.99
CA ILE A 189 -2.13 -29.56 6.72
C ILE A 189 -2.24 -28.82 5.38
N ALA A 190 -2.86 -29.46 4.38
CA ALA A 190 -3.13 -28.86 3.08
C ALA A 190 -3.97 -27.57 3.17
N SER A 191 -5.02 -27.55 3.99
CA SER A 191 -5.87 -26.38 4.22
C SER A 191 -5.15 -25.29 5.00
N GLU A 192 -4.34 -25.64 6.00
CA GLU A 192 -3.56 -24.67 6.78
C GLU A 192 -2.44 -24.01 5.93
N VAL A 193 -1.79 -24.76 5.03
CA VAL A 193 -0.83 -24.19 4.07
C VAL A 193 -1.51 -23.31 3.03
N TRP A 194 -2.75 -23.63 2.64
CA TRP A 194 -3.55 -22.78 1.75
C TRP A 194 -3.94 -21.46 2.41
N ALA A 195 -4.39 -21.49 3.66
CA ALA A 195 -4.67 -20.29 4.45
C ALA A 195 -3.43 -19.38 4.58
N GLU A 196 -2.23 -19.95 4.75
CA GLU A 196 -0.99 -19.16 4.75
C GLU A 196 -0.70 -18.48 3.40
N LYS A 197 -1.04 -19.13 2.28
CA LYS A 197 -0.91 -18.52 0.94
C LYS A 197 -1.85 -17.34 0.75
N ILE A 198 -3.09 -17.44 1.23
CA ILE A 198 -4.06 -16.34 1.18
C ILE A 198 -3.63 -15.18 2.07
N LEU A 199 -3.11 -15.48 3.27
CA LEU A 199 -2.51 -14.45 4.14
C LEU A 199 -1.39 -13.69 3.40
N CYS A 200 -0.48 -14.42 2.74
CA CYS A 200 0.59 -13.81 1.96
C CYS A 200 0.06 -13.03 0.75
N MET A 201 -1.04 -13.47 0.13
CA MET A 201 -1.69 -12.78 -0.98
C MET A 201 -2.19 -11.40 -0.54
N TYR A 202 -2.98 -11.33 0.54
CA TYR A 202 -3.50 -10.06 1.04
C TYR A 202 -2.40 -9.12 1.52
N ALA A 203 -1.35 -9.63 2.18
CA ALA A 203 -0.20 -8.82 2.57
C ALA A 203 0.50 -8.18 1.35
N ARG A 204 0.74 -8.97 0.29
CA ARG A 204 1.36 -8.47 -0.96
C ARG A 204 0.44 -7.53 -1.74
N TRP A 205 -0.86 -7.76 -1.70
CA TRP A 205 -1.86 -6.87 -2.29
C TRP A 205 -1.82 -5.50 -1.60
N ALA A 206 -1.77 -5.48 -0.27
CA ALA A 206 -1.63 -4.25 0.54
C ALA A 206 -0.38 -3.47 0.15
N GLU A 207 0.78 -4.13 0.14
CA GLU A 207 2.08 -3.53 -0.21
C GLU A 207 2.07 -2.97 -1.64
N LYS A 208 1.46 -3.68 -2.59
CA LYS A 208 1.38 -3.26 -4.00
C LYS A 208 0.53 -2.01 -4.18
N HIS A 209 -0.50 -1.82 -3.37
CA HIS A 209 -1.39 -0.66 -3.43
C HIS A 209 -0.99 0.46 -2.48
N GLY A 210 0.02 0.23 -1.63
CA GLY A 210 0.52 1.20 -0.65
C GLY A 210 -0.39 1.32 0.58
N PHE A 211 -1.21 0.31 0.86
CA PHE A 211 -2.06 0.27 2.04
C PHE A 211 -1.27 -0.22 3.26
N MET A 212 -1.56 0.37 4.42
CA MET A 212 -0.98 -0.05 5.70
C MET A 212 -1.77 -1.25 6.23
N GLY A 213 -1.21 -2.45 6.05
CA GLY A 213 -1.74 -3.70 6.59
C GLY A 213 -0.86 -4.23 7.71
N ARG A 214 -1.45 -4.58 8.85
CA ARG A 214 -0.76 -5.16 10.02
C ARG A 214 -1.34 -6.53 10.35
N VAL A 215 -0.49 -7.54 10.45
CA VAL A 215 -0.88 -8.84 11.03
C VAL A 215 -0.99 -8.68 12.54
N VAL A 216 -2.19 -8.84 13.08
CA VAL A 216 -2.48 -8.70 14.51
C VAL A 216 -2.37 -10.02 15.22
N GLU A 217 -2.88 -11.07 14.59
CA GLU A 217 -2.93 -12.41 15.15
C GLU A 217 -2.50 -13.43 14.11
N LYS A 218 -1.67 -14.39 14.51
CA LYS A 218 -1.24 -15.51 13.66
C LYS A 218 -1.06 -16.75 14.53
N TYR A 219 -1.83 -17.80 14.23
CA TYR A 219 -1.72 -19.12 14.85
C TYR A 219 -1.06 -20.12 13.90
N PRO A 220 0.27 -20.31 13.99
CA PRO A 220 0.98 -21.26 13.15
C PRO A 220 0.70 -22.71 13.56
N PHE A 221 0.69 -23.63 12.60
CA PHE A 221 0.61 -25.07 12.87
C PHE A 221 1.99 -25.73 12.83
N LYS A 222 2.21 -26.76 13.69
CA LYS A 222 3.50 -27.47 13.79
C LYS A 222 3.94 -28.15 12.49
N GLY A 223 2.99 -28.61 11.68
CA GLY A 223 3.24 -29.23 10.37
C GLY A 223 3.42 -28.23 9.22
N GLY A 224 3.40 -26.92 9.48
CA GLY A 224 3.43 -25.85 8.48
C GLY A 224 2.04 -25.26 8.21
N GLY A 225 2.00 -24.02 7.71
CA GLY A 225 0.74 -23.30 7.48
C GLY A 225 0.21 -22.55 8.71
N VAL A 226 -0.99 -22.02 8.56
CA VAL A 226 -1.67 -21.16 9.53
C VAL A 226 -3.09 -21.64 9.72
N ARG A 227 -3.50 -21.81 10.98
CA ARG A 227 -4.88 -22.21 11.33
C ARG A 227 -5.83 -21.02 11.31
N LEU A 228 -5.37 -19.90 11.86
CA LEU A 228 -6.10 -18.65 11.97
C LEU A 228 -5.12 -17.49 11.87
N ALA A 229 -5.46 -16.49 11.08
CA ALA A 229 -4.70 -15.26 10.93
C ALA A 229 -5.64 -14.07 10.82
N THR A 230 -5.26 -12.94 11.42
CA THR A 230 -6.03 -11.70 11.34
C THR A 230 -5.13 -10.56 10.88
N ILE A 231 -5.56 -9.88 9.82
CA ILE A 231 -4.90 -8.68 9.26
C ILE A 231 -5.83 -7.49 9.45
N GLU A 232 -5.30 -6.41 10.01
CA GLU A 232 -5.97 -5.11 10.07
C GLU A 232 -5.41 -4.17 9.00
N PHE A 233 -6.32 -3.46 8.32
CA PHE A 233 -6.02 -2.46 7.32
C PHE A 233 -6.50 -1.08 7.79
N GLU A 234 -5.55 -0.18 8.02
CA GLU A 234 -5.78 1.20 8.47
C GLU A 234 -5.73 2.18 7.27
N SER A 235 -6.61 1.99 6.28
CA SER A 235 -6.68 2.87 5.11
C SER A 235 -8.14 3.17 4.79
N GLU A 236 -8.37 4.34 4.18
CA GLU A 236 -9.69 4.74 3.70
C GLU A 236 -10.21 3.74 2.66
N TYR A 237 -11.52 3.54 2.67
CA TYR A 237 -12.25 2.69 1.73
C TYR A 237 -11.96 1.18 1.84
N MET A 238 -11.14 0.72 2.79
CA MET A 238 -10.70 -0.67 2.89
C MET A 238 -11.84 -1.66 3.08
N TYR A 239 -12.82 -1.31 3.92
CA TYR A 239 -13.97 -2.18 4.13
C TYR A 239 -14.72 -2.41 2.82
N GLY A 240 -14.98 -1.35 2.05
CA GLY A 240 -15.63 -1.44 0.75
C GLY A 240 -14.85 -2.30 -0.26
N TYR A 241 -13.52 -2.14 -0.33
CA TYR A 241 -12.68 -2.97 -1.20
C TYR A 241 -12.73 -4.46 -0.87
N LEU A 242 -12.71 -4.80 0.42
CA LEU A 242 -12.60 -6.18 0.87
C LEU A 242 -13.96 -6.85 1.12
N LEU A 243 -15.06 -6.10 1.08
CA LEU A 243 -16.40 -6.66 1.28
C LEU A 243 -16.72 -7.78 0.29
N GLY A 244 -16.27 -7.64 -0.97
CA GLY A 244 -16.42 -8.65 -2.02
C GLY A 244 -15.56 -9.91 -1.81
N GLU A 245 -14.54 -9.83 -0.96
CA GLU A 245 -13.62 -10.95 -0.65
C GLU A 245 -14.15 -11.85 0.48
N ARG A 246 -15.24 -11.44 1.13
CA ARG A 246 -15.90 -12.21 2.18
C ARG A 246 -16.48 -13.48 1.59
N GLY A 247 -16.08 -14.62 2.12
CA GLY A 247 -16.63 -15.90 1.72
C GLY A 247 -15.65 -17.04 1.90
N THR A 248 -15.92 -18.11 1.15
CA THR A 248 -15.11 -19.32 1.18
C THR A 248 -14.25 -19.39 -0.07
N HIS A 249 -12.94 -19.40 0.09
CA HIS A 249 -12.01 -19.54 -1.02
C HIS A 249 -11.67 -21.03 -1.18
N ARG A 250 -11.66 -21.52 -2.43
CA ARG A 250 -11.41 -22.93 -2.72
C ARG A 250 -10.28 -23.06 -3.73
N MET A 251 -9.22 -23.75 -3.35
CA MET A 251 -8.18 -24.19 -4.27
C MET A 251 -8.46 -25.65 -4.67
N VAL A 252 -8.58 -25.86 -5.97
CA VAL A 252 -8.63 -27.19 -6.60
C VAL A 252 -7.30 -27.40 -7.29
N CYS A 253 -6.61 -28.48 -6.97
CA CYS A 253 -5.34 -28.82 -7.59
C CYS A 253 -5.19 -30.33 -7.75
N ASN A 254 -4.39 -30.72 -8.73
CA ASN A 254 -4.05 -32.11 -8.96
C ASN A 254 -3.33 -32.66 -7.72
N SER A 255 -3.78 -33.83 -7.24
CA SER A 255 -3.12 -34.55 -6.16
C SER A 255 -1.66 -34.86 -6.52
N LEU A 256 -0.77 -34.69 -5.54
CA LEU A 256 0.66 -34.96 -5.71
C LEU A 256 0.94 -36.45 -6.02
N ASP A 257 0.03 -37.33 -5.61
CA ASP A 257 0.16 -38.79 -5.71
C ASP A 257 -0.26 -39.36 -7.07
N GLY A 258 -0.66 -38.50 -8.03
CA GLY A 258 -1.05 -38.93 -9.38
C GLY A 258 -2.34 -39.78 -9.43
N SER A 259 -3.10 -39.82 -8.32
CA SER A 259 -4.31 -40.64 -8.18
C SER A 259 -5.52 -40.09 -8.96
N GLY A 260 -5.38 -38.96 -9.65
CA GLY A 260 -6.43 -38.35 -10.48
C GLY A 260 -7.58 -37.74 -9.68
N VAL A 261 -7.51 -37.76 -8.34
CA VAL A 261 -8.48 -37.10 -7.47
C VAL A 261 -8.01 -35.67 -7.21
N ASP A 262 -8.88 -34.71 -7.50
CA ASP A 262 -8.64 -33.30 -7.20
C ASP A 262 -8.68 -33.08 -5.68
N GLU A 263 -7.60 -32.55 -5.12
CA GLU A 263 -7.56 -32.18 -3.71
C GLU A 263 -8.20 -30.79 -3.55
N GLN A 264 -9.29 -30.72 -2.78
CA GLN A 264 -9.94 -29.45 -2.45
C GLN A 264 -9.39 -28.90 -1.14
N ARG A 265 -8.87 -27.69 -1.19
CA ARG A 265 -8.44 -26.92 -0.02
C ARG A 265 -9.40 -25.75 0.15
N VAL A 266 -9.87 -25.56 1.38
CA VAL A 266 -10.93 -24.60 1.69
C VAL A 266 -10.50 -23.75 2.86
N ASP A 267 -10.73 -22.46 2.75
CA ASP A 267 -10.60 -21.49 3.83
C ASP A 267 -11.82 -20.57 3.87
N LYS A 268 -12.05 -20.01 5.04
CA LYS A 268 -13.10 -19.02 5.27
C LYS A 268 -12.42 -17.68 5.52
N THR A 269 -12.75 -16.71 4.67
CA THR A 269 -12.34 -15.33 4.83
C THR A 269 -13.53 -14.53 5.35
N GLU A 270 -13.40 -14.02 6.56
CA GLU A 270 -14.35 -13.10 7.17
C GLU A 270 -13.79 -11.68 7.12
N VAL A 271 -14.64 -10.74 6.73
CA VAL A 271 -14.29 -9.31 6.66
C VAL A 271 -15.19 -8.57 7.63
N CYS A 272 -14.57 -7.97 8.63
CA CYS A 272 -15.19 -7.18 9.68
C CYS A 272 -14.75 -5.73 9.54
N ARG A 273 -15.57 -4.81 10.05
CA ARG A 273 -15.15 -3.42 10.24
C ARG A 273 -13.98 -3.36 11.22
N HIS A 274 -13.05 -2.45 10.98
CA HIS A 274 -12.04 -2.13 11.99
C HIS A 274 -12.73 -1.41 13.16
N ALA A 275 -12.86 -2.09 14.30
CA ALA A 275 -13.35 -1.45 15.52
C ALA A 275 -12.20 -0.64 16.11
N GLN A 276 -12.26 0.70 16.02
CA GLN A 276 -11.38 1.52 16.83
C GLN A 276 -11.65 1.18 18.31
N PRO A 277 -10.62 0.96 19.14
CA PRO A 277 -10.83 0.86 20.57
C PRO A 277 -11.48 2.16 21.01
N GLU A 278 -12.67 2.09 21.60
CA GLU A 278 -13.28 3.23 22.29
C GLU A 278 -12.24 3.74 23.30
N LEU A 279 -11.68 4.91 23.02
CA LEU A 279 -10.87 5.65 23.99
C LEU A 279 -11.81 6.04 25.15
N MET A 280 -11.79 5.21 26.20
CA MET A 280 -12.27 5.57 27.54
C MET A 280 -11.39 6.63 28.17
#